data_AF-A0A951YHQ0-F1
#
_entry.id   AF-A0A951YHQ0-F1
#
_cell.length_a   1.000
_cell.length_b   1.000
_cell.length_c   1.000
_cell.angle_alpha   90.00
_cell.angle_beta   90.00
_cell.angle_gamma   90.00
#
_symmetry.space_group_name_H-M   'P 1'
#
loop_
_entity.id
_entity.type
_entity.pdbx_description
1 polymer ?
#
loop_
_entity_poly.entity_id
_entity_poly.type
_entity_poly.pdbx_seq_one_letter_code
_entity_poly.pdbx_strand_id
1 'polypeptide(L)'
;MMRPVRRYLNAPVTRAGALAVLRLAFVAAFAAQLVLATFVAVAVRLLAGGVTPRPNAILTWVLVLFAIVELVVASAVFARLHEITGRRAALTAALVVASLYGSVSWFVALALATEQRGAPLYLLVVLLALAYALGFVAVGRLAKAAAADDGAARVSASARSERP
;
A
#
# COMPACT_ATOMS: atom_id res chain seq x y z
N MET A 1 -11.29 -15.44 -1.57
CA MET A 1 -10.60 -14.34 -2.28
C MET A 1 -10.21 -14.62 -3.75
N MET A 2 -10.09 -15.87 -4.23
CA MET A 2 -9.57 -16.16 -5.58
C MET A 2 -10.52 -15.86 -6.76
N ARG A 3 -11.84 -16.02 -6.60
CA ARG A 3 -12.81 -15.82 -7.70
C ARG A 3 -12.85 -14.38 -8.26
N PRO A 4 -12.86 -13.32 -7.45
CA PRO A 4 -12.83 -11.93 -7.94
C PRO A 4 -11.55 -11.57 -8.69
N VAL A 5 -10.38 -12.01 -8.19
CA VAL A 5 -9.07 -11.73 -8.82
C VAL A 5 -8.96 -12.46 -10.16
N ARG A 6 -9.38 -13.74 -10.21
CA ARG A 6 -9.37 -14.51 -11.46
C ARG A 6 -10.32 -13.91 -12.51
N ARG A 7 -11.47 -13.37 -12.09
CA ARG A 7 -12.39 -12.66 -12.98
C ARG A 7 -11.80 -11.33 -13.48
N TYR A 8 -11.14 -10.56 -12.61
CA TYR A 8 -10.45 -9.32 -12.99
C TYR A 8 -9.36 -9.57 -14.04
N LEU A 9 -8.61 -10.65 -13.90
CA LEU A 9 -7.53 -11.00 -14.82
C LEU A 9 -8.01 -11.55 -16.16
N ASN A 10 -9.18 -12.21 -16.21
CA ASN A 10 -9.60 -13.00 -17.37
C ASN A 10 -10.83 -12.46 -18.12
N ALA A 11 -11.61 -11.55 -17.53
CA ALA A 11 -12.80 -10.95 -18.16
C ALA A 11 -12.65 -9.43 -18.20
N PRO A 12 -13.24 -8.74 -19.19
CA PRO A 12 -13.05 -7.32 -19.33
C PRO A 12 -13.89 -6.59 -18.26
N VAL A 13 -13.26 -5.64 -17.55
CA VAL A 13 -13.77 -5.18 -16.25
C VAL A 13 -14.32 -3.77 -16.35
N THR A 14 -15.44 -3.50 -15.67
CA THR A 14 -15.93 -2.14 -15.48
C THR A 14 -15.00 -1.37 -14.55
N ARG A 15 -14.92 -0.05 -14.69
CA ARG A 15 -14.12 0.81 -13.80
C ARG A 15 -14.42 0.60 -12.31
N ALA A 16 -15.70 0.40 -11.96
CA ALA A 16 -16.12 0.11 -10.59
C ALA A 16 -15.61 -1.26 -10.10
N GLY A 17 -15.65 -2.28 -10.96
CA GLY A 17 -15.12 -3.61 -10.64
C GLY A 17 -13.60 -3.61 -10.46
N ALA A 18 -12.87 -2.90 -11.33
CA ALA A 18 -11.42 -2.73 -11.22
C ALA A 18 -11.04 -2.03 -9.91
N LEU A 19 -11.74 -0.94 -9.58
CA LEU A 19 -11.52 -0.18 -8.36
C LEU A 19 -11.75 -1.02 -7.10
N ALA A 20 -12.84 -1.81 -7.07
CA ALA A 20 -13.16 -2.65 -5.92
C ALA A 20 -12.07 -3.72 -5.68
N VAL A 21 -11.62 -4.40 -6.74
CA VAL A 21 -10.58 -5.44 -6.64
C VAL A 21 -9.24 -4.84 -6.21
N LEU A 22 -8.82 -3.73 -6.83
CA LEU A 22 -7.55 -3.11 -6.50
C LEU A 22 -7.54 -2.52 -5.08
N ARG A 23 -8.64 -1.89 -4.64
CA ARG A 23 -8.76 -1.41 -3.25
C ARG A 23 -8.73 -2.57 -2.25
N LEU A 24 -9.42 -3.68 -2.53
CA LEU A 24 -9.39 -4.85 -1.67
C LEU A 24 -7.97 -5.43 -1.58
N ALA A 25 -7.26 -5.53 -2.71
CA ALA A 25 -5.88 -6.00 -2.75
C ALA A 25 -4.96 -5.08 -1.95
N PHE A 26 -5.12 -3.76 -2.10
CA PHE A 26 -4.37 -2.77 -1.33
C PHE A 26 -4.63 -2.90 0.17
N VAL A 27 -5.90 -2.91 0.59
CA VAL A 27 -6.27 -3.02 2.01
C VAL A 27 -5.73 -4.31 2.61
N ALA A 28 -5.83 -5.43 1.89
CA ALA A 28 -5.32 -6.71 2.37
C ALA A 28 -3.79 -6.70 2.52
N ALA A 29 -3.05 -6.18 1.53
CA ALA A 29 -1.59 -6.11 1.60
C ALA A 29 -1.09 -5.11 2.65
N PHE A 30 -1.75 -3.95 2.78
CA PHE A 30 -1.44 -2.97 3.81
C PHE A 30 -1.73 -3.53 5.21
N ALA A 31 -2.86 -4.19 5.40
CA ALA A 31 -3.19 -4.87 6.66
C ALA A 31 -2.19 -5.99 6.98
N ALA A 32 -1.72 -6.72 5.97
CA ALA A 32 -0.68 -7.74 6.17
C ALA A 32 0.63 -7.12 6.69
N GLN A 33 1.06 -5.96 6.17
CA GLN A 33 2.22 -5.23 6.71
C GLN A 33 2.00 -4.80 8.16
N LEU A 34 0.84 -4.24 8.47
CA LEU A 34 0.49 -3.81 9.82
C LEU A 34 0.51 -4.99 10.81
N VAL A 35 -0.12 -6.09 10.44
CA VAL A 35 -0.19 -7.31 11.26
C VAL A 35 1.20 -7.90 11.45
N LEU A 36 1.98 -8.03 10.39
CA LEU A 36 3.35 -8.55 10.46
C LEU A 36 4.25 -7.69 11.33
N ALA A 37 4.23 -6.36 11.15
CA ALA A 37 5.00 -5.44 11.97
C ALA A 37 4.60 -5.54 13.45
N THR A 38 3.30 -5.67 13.75
CA THR A 38 2.80 -5.86 15.11
C THR A 38 3.30 -7.18 15.72
N PHE A 39 3.20 -8.29 14.99
CA PHE A 39 3.73 -9.58 15.44
C PHE A 39 5.23 -9.52 15.72
N VAL A 40 6.00 -8.87 14.85
CA VAL A 40 7.44 -8.71 15.05
C VAL A 40 7.73 -7.84 16.27
N ALA A 41 7.01 -6.74 16.49
CA ALA A 41 7.17 -5.92 17.69
C ALA A 41 6.89 -6.70 18.97
N VAL A 42 5.81 -7.48 18.98
CA VAL A 42 5.47 -8.36 20.12
C VAL A 42 6.57 -9.40 20.33
N ALA A 43 7.02 -10.08 19.27
CA ALA A 43 8.08 -11.08 19.36
C ALA A 43 9.39 -10.48 19.90
N VAL A 44 9.80 -9.30 19.40
CA VAL A 44 10.98 -8.57 19.89
C VAL A 44 10.82 -8.22 21.36
N ARG A 45 9.64 -7.75 21.79
CA ARG A 45 9.39 -7.41 23.20
C ARG A 45 9.48 -8.63 24.11
N LEU A 46 8.92 -9.77 23.67
CA LEU A 46 8.96 -11.03 24.43
C LEU A 46 10.40 -11.59 24.51
N LEU A 47 11.15 -11.53 23.41
CA LEU A 47 12.53 -12.02 23.34
C LEU A 47 13.51 -11.13 24.10
N ALA A 48 13.22 -9.83 24.26
CA ALA A 48 14.07 -8.89 25.01
C ALA A 48 14.10 -9.14 26.53
N GLY A 49 13.36 -10.14 27.05
CA GLY A 49 13.66 -10.80 28.32
C GLY A 49 13.91 -9.89 29.53
N GLY A 50 12.93 -9.05 29.90
CA GLY A 50 13.00 -8.25 31.13
C GLY A 50 13.91 -7.02 31.09
N VAL A 51 14.57 -6.73 29.96
CA VAL A 51 15.25 -5.44 29.77
C VAL A 51 14.20 -4.34 29.72
N THR A 52 14.25 -3.43 30.69
CA THR A 52 13.42 -2.23 30.72
C THR A 52 13.90 -1.28 29.61
N PRO A 53 13.11 -1.06 28.54
CA PRO A 53 13.48 -0.12 27.51
C PRO A 53 13.56 1.27 28.14
N ARG A 54 14.67 1.97 27.93
CA ARG A 54 14.75 3.39 28.29
C ARG A 54 14.22 4.19 27.10
N PRO A 55 13.06 4.85 27.23
CA PRO A 55 12.51 5.65 26.14
C PRO A 55 13.50 6.75 25.76
N ASN A 56 13.69 6.94 24.46
CA ASN A 56 14.62 7.91 23.91
C ASN A 56 13.87 8.80 22.93
N ALA A 57 13.68 10.06 23.31
CA ALA A 57 12.97 11.04 22.48
C ALA A 57 13.60 11.22 21.10
N ILE A 58 14.94 11.18 21.02
CA ILE A 58 15.68 11.32 19.76
C ILE A 58 15.34 10.15 18.83
N LEU A 59 15.32 8.92 19.36
CA LEU A 59 14.96 7.74 18.58
C LEU A 59 13.57 7.90 17.95
N THR A 60 12.59 8.35 18.71
CA THR A 60 11.22 8.50 18.19
C THR A 60 11.15 9.55 17.07
N TRP A 61 11.90 10.65 17.18
CA TRP A 61 11.99 11.65 16.11
C TRP A 61 12.73 11.14 14.87
N VAL A 62 13.75 10.30 15.04
CA VAL A 62 14.43 9.62 13.92
C VAL A 62 13.44 8.69 13.19
N LEU A 63 12.61 7.95 13.93
CA LEU A 63 11.56 7.12 13.34
C LEU A 63 10.53 7.96 12.58
N VAL A 64 10.13 9.12 13.11
CA VAL A 64 9.27 10.08 12.40
C VAL A 64 9.92 10.54 11.11
N LEU A 65 11.20 10.92 11.14
CA LEU A 65 11.94 11.36 9.97
C LEU A 65 11.97 10.25 8.89
N PHE A 66 12.25 9.01 9.29
CA PHE A 66 12.22 7.88 8.36
C PHE A 66 10.83 7.61 7.80
N ALA A 67 9.77 7.74 8.60
CA ALA A 67 8.41 7.64 8.10
C ALA A 67 8.09 8.72 7.04
N ILE A 68 8.55 9.96 7.25
CA ILE A 68 8.37 11.05 6.28
C ILE A 68 9.14 10.74 5.00
N VAL A 69 10.41 10.33 5.10
CA VAL A 69 11.24 9.98 3.94
C VAL A 69 10.61 8.82 3.17
N GLU A 70 10.14 7.78 3.86
CA GLU A 70 9.46 6.63 3.25
C GLU A 70 8.21 7.06 2.48
N LEU A 71 7.40 7.97 3.01
CA LEU A 71 6.24 8.52 2.30
C LEU A 71 6.63 9.26 1.02
N VAL A 72 7.72 10.03 1.06
CA VAL A 72 8.25 10.73 -0.12
C VAL A 72 8.73 9.73 -1.17
N VAL A 73 9.51 8.73 -0.76
CA VAL A 73 10.01 7.66 -1.63
C VAL A 73 8.84 6.87 -2.23
N ALA A 74 7.88 6.44 -1.42
CA ALA A 74 6.69 5.72 -1.88
C ALA A 74 5.89 6.54 -2.91
N SER A 75 5.75 7.85 -2.68
CA SER A 75 5.09 8.77 -3.61
C SER A 75 5.86 8.91 -4.93
N ALA A 76 7.19 9.03 -4.87
CA ALA A 76 8.05 9.13 -6.05
C ALA A 76 8.02 7.83 -6.88
N VAL A 77 8.06 6.67 -6.23
CA VAL A 77 7.93 5.36 -6.90
C VAL A 77 6.55 5.22 -7.54
N PHE A 78 5.49 5.59 -6.83
CA PHE A 78 4.13 5.56 -7.37
C PHE A 78 3.98 6.44 -8.63
N ALA A 79 4.60 7.62 -8.64
CA ALA A 79 4.56 8.51 -9.79
C ALA A 79 5.09 7.83 -11.07
N ARG A 80 6.08 6.94 -10.94
CA ARG A 80 6.61 6.13 -12.06
C ARG A 80 5.73 4.94 -12.40
N LEU A 81 5.18 4.27 -11.39
CA LEU A 81 4.34 3.08 -11.59
C LEU A 81 2.99 3.39 -12.27
N HIS A 82 2.48 4.63 -12.13
CA HIS A 82 1.21 5.01 -12.75
C HIS A 82 1.28 5.06 -14.29
N GLU A 83 2.47 5.17 -14.87
CA GLU A 83 2.68 5.16 -16.31
C GLU A 83 2.53 3.76 -16.92
N ILE A 84 2.56 2.70 -16.08
CA ILE A 84 2.46 1.32 -16.56
C ILE A 84 0.99 0.95 -16.80
N THR A 85 0.68 0.62 -18.04
CA THR A 85 -0.66 0.27 -18.52
C THR A 85 -0.97 -1.22 -18.34
N GLY A 86 -2.26 -1.55 -18.26
CA GLY A 86 -2.75 -2.93 -18.20
C GLY A 86 -3.14 -3.47 -16.82
N ARG A 87 -4.06 -4.43 -16.82
CA ARG A 87 -4.71 -4.98 -15.60
C ARG A 87 -3.74 -5.66 -14.63
N ARG A 88 -2.82 -6.49 -15.14
CA ARG A 88 -1.81 -7.19 -14.32
C ARG A 88 -0.84 -6.20 -13.70
N ALA A 89 -0.36 -5.23 -14.50
CA ALA A 89 0.51 -4.18 -14.03
C ALA A 89 -0.16 -3.34 -12.94
N ALA A 90 -1.43 -2.95 -13.11
CA ALA A 90 -2.18 -2.21 -12.09
C ALA A 90 -2.35 -2.98 -10.78
N LEU A 91 -2.55 -4.31 -10.84
CA LEU A 91 -2.60 -5.15 -9.64
C LEU A 91 -1.23 -5.22 -8.94
N THR A 92 -0.16 -5.46 -9.70
CA THR A 92 1.21 -5.47 -9.16
C THR A 92 1.56 -4.11 -8.55
N ALA A 93 1.25 -3.01 -9.25
CA ALA A 93 1.47 -1.65 -8.76
C ALA A 93 0.66 -1.39 -7.47
N ALA A 94 -0.60 -1.85 -7.39
CA ALA A 94 -1.39 -1.72 -6.17
C ALA A 94 -0.78 -2.47 -4.98
N LEU A 95 -0.21 -3.67 -5.21
CA LEU A 95 0.49 -4.44 -4.18
C LEU A 95 1.81 -3.78 -3.77
N VAL A 96 2.60 -3.27 -4.72
CA VAL A 96 3.84 -2.54 -4.44
C VAL A 96 3.56 -1.27 -3.65
N VAL A 97 2.55 -0.50 -4.06
CA VAL A 97 2.09 0.71 -3.34
C VAL A 97 1.64 0.34 -1.93
N ALA A 98 0.85 -0.73 -1.77
CA ALA A 98 0.42 -1.19 -0.45
C ALA A 98 1.59 -1.55 0.45
N SER A 99 2.61 -2.24 -0.08
CA SER A 99 3.81 -2.59 0.67
C SER A 99 4.62 -1.35 1.06
N LEU A 100 4.88 -0.43 0.12
CA LEU A 100 5.69 0.78 0.38
C LEU A 100 5.02 1.70 1.41
N TYR A 101 3.74 2.03 1.23
CA TYR A 101 3.03 2.84 2.23
C TYR A 101 2.81 2.07 3.53
N GLY A 102 2.61 0.75 3.46
CA GLY A 102 2.53 -0.14 4.62
C GLY A 102 3.83 -0.19 5.42
N SER A 103 5.00 0.08 4.81
CA SER A 103 6.30 0.09 5.50
C SER A 103 6.32 1.03 6.71
N VAL A 104 5.50 2.09 6.70
CA VAL A 104 5.37 3.02 7.82
C VAL A 104 4.94 2.31 9.12
N SER A 105 4.21 1.19 9.03
CA SER A 105 3.80 0.43 10.21
C SER A 105 4.98 -0.15 10.99
N TRP A 106 6.13 -0.39 10.34
CA TRP A 106 7.34 -0.88 11.02
C TRP A 106 7.92 0.16 11.97
N PHE A 107 7.87 1.44 11.62
CA PHE A 107 8.34 2.51 12.50
C PHE A 107 7.44 2.67 13.72
N VAL A 108 6.11 2.56 13.53
CA VAL A 108 5.14 2.51 14.64
C VAL A 108 5.41 1.30 15.52
N ALA A 109 5.56 0.12 14.93
CA ALA A 109 5.80 -1.13 15.65
C ALA A 109 7.10 -1.07 16.46
N LEU A 110 8.18 -0.51 15.90
CA LEU A 110 9.45 -0.33 16.59
C LEU A 110 9.35 0.68 17.73
N ALA A 111 8.62 1.78 17.54
CA ALA A 111 8.35 2.75 18.60
C ALA A 111 7.57 2.11 19.76
N LEU A 112 6.60 1.25 19.47
CA LEU A 112 5.84 0.51 20.49
C LEU A 112 6.70 -0.55 21.18
N ALA A 113 7.50 -1.32 20.43
CA ALA A 113 8.40 -2.34 20.98
C ALA A 113 9.45 -1.76 21.93
N THR A 114 9.86 -0.51 21.70
CA THR A 114 10.82 0.23 22.53
C THR A 114 10.15 1.14 23.57
N GLU A 115 8.85 1.00 23.77
CA GLU A 115 8.04 1.76 24.75
C GLU A 115 8.18 3.28 24.64
N GLN A 116 8.33 3.80 23.42
CA GLN A 116 8.37 5.24 23.19
C GLN A 116 7.04 5.90 23.57
N ARG A 117 7.10 7.15 24.03
CA ARG A 117 5.93 7.92 24.51
C ARG A 117 6.01 9.37 24.05
N GLY A 118 4.88 10.06 24.13
CA GLY A 118 4.77 11.50 23.86
C GLY A 118 4.29 11.85 22.45
N ALA A 119 4.32 13.14 22.12
CA ALA A 119 3.83 13.70 20.85
C ALA A 119 4.35 12.99 19.58
N PRO A 120 5.63 12.58 19.48
CA PRO A 120 6.16 11.97 18.25
C PRO A 120 5.53 10.61 17.93
N LEU A 121 5.07 9.85 18.95
CA LEU A 121 4.36 8.59 18.73
C LEU A 121 3.00 8.83 18.06
N TYR A 122 2.27 9.86 18.50
CA TYR A 122 1.00 10.24 17.85
C TYR A 122 1.24 10.70 16.41
N LEU A 123 2.32 11.42 16.16
CA LEU A 123 2.71 11.83 14.81
C LEU A 123 3.00 10.61 13.91
N LEU A 124 3.67 9.57 14.42
CA LEU A 124 3.85 8.32 13.67
C LEU A 124 2.52 7.65 13.30
N VAL A 125 1.55 7.63 14.21
CA VAL A 125 0.21 7.10 13.94
C VAL A 125 -0.52 7.94 12.88
N VAL A 126 -0.39 9.27 12.95
CA VAL A 126 -0.93 10.18 11.93
C VAL A 126 -0.27 9.92 10.57
N LEU A 127 1.05 9.74 10.53
CA LEU A 127 1.78 9.42 9.29
C LEU A 127 1.37 8.05 8.72
N LEU A 128 1.11 7.05 9.56
CA LEU A 128 0.58 5.76 9.13
C LEU A 128 -0.83 5.89 8.53
N ALA A 129 -1.71 6.68 9.16
CA ALA A 129 -3.04 6.96 8.63
C ALA A 129 -2.96 7.72 7.29
N LEU A 130 -2.04 8.67 7.18
CA LEU A 130 -1.77 9.39 5.94
C LEU A 130 -1.23 8.44 4.87
N ALA A 131 -0.34 7.52 5.21
CA ALA A 131 0.18 6.49 4.30
C ALA A 131 -0.96 5.66 3.70
N TYR A 132 -1.87 5.20 4.56
CA TYR A 132 -3.06 4.46 4.13
C TYR A 132 -3.93 5.30 3.18
N ALA A 133 -4.22 6.56 3.55
CA ALA A 133 -5.06 7.45 2.75
C ALA A 133 -4.44 7.72 1.36
N LEU A 134 -3.13 8.03 1.32
CA LEU A 134 -2.39 8.26 0.09
C LEU A 134 -2.36 7.01 -0.80
N GLY A 135 -2.05 5.84 -0.22
CA GLY A 135 -2.08 4.57 -0.94
C GLY A 135 -3.47 4.24 -1.51
N PHE A 136 -4.52 4.51 -0.74
CA PHE A 136 -5.90 4.30 -1.18
C PHE A 136 -6.29 5.20 -2.36
N VAL A 137 -5.86 6.47 -2.34
CA VAL A 137 -6.04 7.41 -3.46
C VAL A 137 -5.21 6.99 -4.68
N ALA A 138 -3.96 6.57 -4.47
CA ALA A 138 -3.06 6.09 -5.52
C ALA A 138 -3.67 4.91 -6.30
N VAL A 139 -4.22 3.94 -5.58
CA VAL A 139 -4.93 2.78 -6.17
C VAL A 139 -6.18 3.21 -6.94
N GLY A 140 -6.87 4.25 -6.47
CA GLY A 140 -7.97 4.87 -7.20
C GLY A 140 -7.56 5.39 -8.58
N ARG A 141 -6.35 5.93 -8.72
CA ARG A 141 -5.80 6.39 -10.02
C ARG A 141 -5.41 5.22 -10.91
N LEU A 142 -4.81 4.16 -10.36
CA LEU A 142 -4.50 2.94 -11.11
C LEU A 142 -5.75 2.29 -11.71
N ALA A 143 -6.86 2.27 -10.96
CA ALA A 143 -8.12 1.74 -11.46
C ALA A 143 -8.70 2.54 -12.64
N LYS A 144 -8.46 3.86 -12.69
CA LYS A 144 -8.87 4.69 -13.84
C LYS A 144 -8.05 4.34 -15.08
N ALA A 145 -6.72 4.19 -14.94
CA ALA A 145 -5.82 3.83 -16.04
C ALA A 145 -6.15 2.43 -16.59
N ALA A 146 -6.28 1.42 -15.71
CA ALA A 146 -6.59 0.05 -16.13
C ALA A 146 -7.93 -0.07 -16.88
N ALA A 147 -8.93 0.75 -16.54
CA ALA A 147 -10.22 0.75 -17.24
C ALA A 147 -10.17 1.45 -18.60
N ALA A 148 -9.27 2.43 -18.79
CA ALA A 148 -9.09 3.13 -20.06
C ALA A 148 -8.46 2.23 -21.12
N ASP A 149 -7.44 1.45 -20.74
CA ASP A 149 -6.79 0.48 -21.64
C ASP A 149 -7.75 -0.60 -22.13
N ASP A 150 -8.61 -1.13 -21.24
CA ASP A 150 -9.62 -2.13 -21.59
C ASP A 150 -10.66 -1.58 -22.57
N GLY A 151 -11.00 -0.30 -22.48
CA GLY A 151 -11.89 0.38 -23.43
C GLY A 151 -11.26 0.48 -24.83
N ALA A 152 -10.00 0.93 -24.90
CA ALA A 152 -9.26 1.05 -26.15
C ALA A 152 -9.06 -0.30 -26.87
N ALA A 153 -8.81 -1.38 -26.10
CA ALA A 153 -8.68 -2.73 -26.64
C ALA A 153 -9.99 -3.27 -27.25
N ARG A 154 -11.16 -2.90 -26.71
CA ARG A 154 -12.45 -3.32 -27.28
C ARG A 154 -12.79 -2.60 -28.58
N VAL A 155 -12.55 -1.29 -28.66
CA VAL A 155 -12.80 -0.48 -29.87
C VAL A 155 -11.92 -0.94 -31.04
N SER A 156 -10.66 -1.26 -30.77
CA SER A 156 -9.75 -1.78 -31.79
C SER A 156 -10.10 -3.21 -32.24
N ALA A 157 -10.69 -4.03 -31.38
CA ALA A 157 -11.18 -5.36 -31.75
C ALA A 157 -12.46 -5.28 -32.62
N SER A 158 -13.42 -4.41 -32.29
CA SER A 158 -14.64 -4.24 -33.11
C SER A 158 -14.32 -3.71 -34.50
N ALA A 159 -13.45 -2.69 -34.59
CA ALA A 159 -13.01 -2.12 -35.85
C ALA A 159 -12.25 -3.11 -36.76
N ARG A 160 -11.69 -4.18 -36.20
CA ARG A 160 -11.01 -5.25 -36.95
C ARG A 160 -12.00 -6.32 -37.44
N SER A 161 -13.10 -6.54 -36.73
CA SER A 161 -14.16 -7.47 -37.17
C SER A 161 -15.05 -6.92 -38.29
N GLU A 162 -15.10 -5.60 -38.45
CA GLU A 162 -15.86 -4.91 -39.51
C GLU A 162 -15.07 -4.73 -40.82
N ARG A 163 -13.80 -5.16 -40.87
CA ARG A 163 -13.04 -5.20 -42.13
C ARG A 163 -13.25 -6.58 -42.79
N PRO A 164 -13.95 -6.65 -43.94
CA PRO A 164 -14.20 -7.89 -44.66
C PRO A 164 -12.93 -8.53 -45.23
#